data_AF-A0A9Q1CQT5-F1
#
_entry.id   AF-A0A9Q1CQT5-F1
#
_cell.length_a   1.000
_cell.length_b   1.000
_cell.length_c   1.000
_cell.angle_alpha   90.00
_cell.angle_beta   90.00
_cell.angle_gamma   90.00
#
_symmetry.space_group_name_H-M   'P 1'
#
loop_
_entity.id
_entity.type
_entity.pdbx_description
1 polymer ?
#
loop_
_entity_poly.entity_id
_entity_poly.type
_entity_poly.pdbx_seq_one_letter_code
_entity_poly.pdbx_strand_id
1 'polypeptide(L)'
;MSGYHVATCSCSWSFQGIFACLVVVTVYSTYFGYSSYRTSVNVRLMQPDYANISSTLFMERKITTATVNESRNECHIVHEKLNSCNKLPNFFLYEDQRHHFQNAIINFWHLQKASGSTISHCLIDIYKKLGLPLTAHGEWSCKGKQKMLQNAYYYNTPNGRPVVRGHGTLGLCDFIKEKITDRKCSVFTVFRDPYDRLVSHYFFSRQIEKLKAPSHQSALKLNQTIKEWIRGSGSAVWQAFSNEWKFERINDGKEKCKGLQHFAVMSIEERWPSIDKHLTDISKNLDKHLSFIGLTEDLQTTYRMLEEVYGLPFVEVCSDMHVWQGSYEHTNATQQSALKMAAKREIMEDPEIQRLIQFEVLMYEKAEEIFKAQKRVFLKMIGSRR
;
A
#
# COMPACT_ATOMS: atom_id res chain seq x y z
N MET A 1 -8.77 53.22 -10.76
CA MET A 1 -9.14 53.89 -9.51
C MET A 1 -8.80 52.97 -8.36
N SER A 2 -7.78 53.31 -7.57
CA SER A 2 -7.34 52.52 -6.41
C SER A 2 -8.20 52.87 -5.18
N GLY A 3 -9.02 51.93 -4.72
CA GLY A 3 -9.71 52.01 -3.44
C GLY A 3 -8.94 51.22 -2.38
N TYR A 4 -8.77 51.80 -1.19
CA TYR A 4 -8.26 51.09 -0.01
C TYR A 4 -9.42 50.38 0.70
N HIS A 5 -9.19 49.16 1.18
CA HIS A 5 -10.14 48.44 2.03
C HIS A 5 -9.65 48.41 3.47
N VAL A 6 -10.54 48.75 4.40
CA VAL A 6 -10.32 48.69 5.85
C VAL A 6 -10.97 47.43 6.39
N ALA A 7 -10.22 46.62 7.15
CA ALA A 7 -10.77 45.53 7.94
C ALA A 7 -11.22 46.07 9.31
N THR A 8 -12.46 45.81 9.71
CA THR A 8 -12.94 46.11 11.06
C THR A 8 -12.96 44.85 11.91
N CYS A 9 -12.31 44.89 13.06
CA CYS A 9 -12.35 43.84 14.08
C CYS A 9 -13.42 44.21 15.12
N SER A 10 -14.27 43.26 15.51
CA SER A 10 -15.16 43.44 16.66
C SER A 10 -14.96 42.28 17.62
N CYS A 11 -14.70 42.61 18.89
CA CYS A 11 -14.61 41.65 19.98
C CYS A 11 -15.85 41.82 20.86
N SER A 12 -16.46 40.71 21.24
CA SER A 12 -17.52 40.72 22.26
C SER A 12 -17.10 39.85 23.44
N TRP A 13 -17.45 40.31 24.64
CA TRP A 13 -17.19 39.63 25.90
C TRP A 13 -18.31 38.62 26.18
N SER A 14 -17.93 37.40 26.57
CA SER A 14 -18.87 36.46 27.22
C SER A 14 -18.44 36.20 28.65
N PHE A 15 -19.42 36.08 29.55
CA PHE A 15 -19.27 36.08 31.01
C PHE A 15 -18.56 34.83 31.60
N GLN A 16 -17.90 34.00 30.78
CA GLN A 16 -17.22 32.77 31.23
C GLN A 16 -15.72 32.72 30.86
N GLY A 17 -15.11 33.86 30.52
CA GLY A 17 -13.65 33.97 30.49
C GLY A 17 -12.93 33.24 29.34
N ILE A 18 -13.63 32.94 28.25
CA ILE A 18 -13.02 32.38 27.03
C ILE A 18 -12.91 33.47 25.97
N PHE A 19 -11.68 33.77 25.55
CA PHE A 19 -11.40 34.65 24.42
C PHE A 19 -11.62 33.89 23.10
N ALA A 20 -12.63 34.29 22.33
CA ALA A 20 -12.79 33.84 20.95
C ALA A 20 -12.88 35.07 20.03
N CYS A 21 -11.85 35.28 19.21
CA CYS A 21 -11.89 36.25 18.12
C CYS A 21 -12.43 35.57 16.87
N LEU A 22 -13.61 35.98 16.42
CA LEU A 22 -14.16 35.57 15.12
C LEU A 22 -13.81 36.62 14.07
N VAL A 23 -12.95 36.27 13.12
CA VAL A 23 -12.67 37.13 11.96
C VAL A 23 -13.62 36.73 10.82
N VAL A 24 -14.63 37.55 10.56
CA VAL A 24 -15.57 37.34 9.45
C VAL A 24 -15.07 38.13 8.24
N VAL A 25 -14.63 37.43 7.20
CA VAL A 25 -14.30 38.02 5.90
C VAL A 25 -15.48 37.78 4.96
N THR A 26 -16.18 38.83 4.58
CA THR A 26 -17.27 38.75 3.59
C THR A 26 -16.72 39.14 2.22
N VAL A 27 -16.81 38.25 1.23
CA VAL A 27 -16.39 38.52 -0.15
C VAL A 27 -17.61 38.42 -1.05
N TYR A 28 -17.93 39.50 -1.77
CA TYR A 28 -18.91 39.48 -2.85
C TYR A 28 -18.19 39.24 -4.18
N SER A 29 -18.78 38.39 -5.04
CA SER A 29 -18.22 38.00 -6.34
C SER A 29 -19.04 38.59 -7.50
N THR A 30 -18.35 39.18 -8.47
CA THR A 30 -18.84 39.39 -9.84
C THR A 30 -18.06 38.48 -10.81
N TYR A 31 -18.80 37.79 -11.68
CA TYR A 31 -18.36 36.78 -12.64
C TYR A 31 -17.41 37.31 -13.73
N PHE A 32 -16.33 36.56 -14.04
CA PHE A 32 -15.99 35.95 -15.36
C PHE A 32 -14.52 35.48 -15.39
N GLY A 33 -14.29 34.26 -15.90
CA GLY A 33 -13.00 33.82 -16.45
C GLY A 33 -12.05 33.08 -15.49
N TYR A 34 -11.67 31.87 -15.89
CA TYR A 34 -10.75 30.95 -15.19
C TYR A 34 -9.42 31.59 -14.75
N SER A 35 -9.13 31.55 -13.45
CA SER A 35 -7.77 31.55 -12.91
C SER A 35 -7.75 30.82 -11.56
N SER A 36 -6.73 30.00 -11.33
CA SER A 36 -6.51 29.26 -10.09
C SER A 36 -6.07 30.21 -8.97
N TYR A 37 -6.87 30.32 -7.90
CA TYR A 37 -6.50 31.09 -6.71
C TYR A 37 -6.01 30.16 -5.59
N ARG A 38 -4.88 30.54 -4.98
CA ARG A 38 -4.30 29.87 -3.82
C ARG A 38 -4.66 30.68 -2.58
N THR A 39 -5.57 30.16 -1.76
CA THR A 39 -5.89 30.75 -0.45
C THR A 39 -4.95 30.16 0.59
N SER A 40 -4.16 31.00 1.27
CA SER A 40 -3.40 30.61 2.46
C SER A 40 -4.11 31.13 3.69
N VAL A 41 -4.64 30.22 4.52
CA VAL A 41 -5.18 30.53 5.84
C VAL A 41 -4.06 30.27 6.85
N ASN A 42 -3.62 31.29 7.57
CA ASN A 42 -2.72 31.12 8.71
C ASN A 42 -3.58 30.99 9.98
N VAL A 43 -3.68 29.77 10.51
CA VAL A 43 -4.26 29.53 11.83
C VAL A 43 -3.11 29.43 12.83
N ARG A 44 -3.06 30.35 13.79
CA ARG A 44 -2.11 30.30 14.90
C ARG A 44 -2.84 29.76 16.12
N LEU A 45 -2.60 28.51 16.48
CA LEU A 45 -3.10 27.93 17.73
C LEU A 45 -2.12 28.25 18.85
N MET A 46 -2.61 28.88 19.92
CA MET A 46 -1.87 28.99 21.18
C MET A 46 -2.06 27.68 21.96
N GLN A 47 -0.96 27.03 22.36
CA GLN A 47 -0.98 25.91 23.30
C GLN A 47 -0.91 26.45 24.75
N PRO A 48 -1.64 25.85 25.71
CA PRO A 48 -1.45 26.14 27.12
C PRO A 48 -0.27 25.32 27.70
N ASP A 49 0.55 26.00 28.51
CA ASP A 49 1.62 25.42 29.32
C ASP A 49 1.04 24.53 30.43
N TYR A 50 1.57 23.31 30.58
CA TYR A 50 1.36 22.50 31.78
C TYR A 50 2.70 22.17 32.45
N ALA A 51 2.81 22.59 33.70
CA ALA A 51 3.96 22.43 34.56
C ALA A 51 3.98 21.08 35.32
N ASN A 52 5.21 20.66 35.61
CA ASN A 52 5.72 19.63 36.52
C ASN A 52 4.79 19.08 37.62
N ILE A 53 4.78 17.75 37.77
CA ILE A 53 4.73 17.06 39.08
C ILE A 53 5.73 15.89 39.08
N SER A 54 6.52 15.80 40.15
CA SER A 54 7.62 14.86 40.39
C SER A 54 7.28 13.78 41.43
N SER A 55 7.77 12.56 41.13
CA SER A 55 8.38 11.51 42.00
C SER A 55 7.65 10.79 43.14
N THR A 56 8.12 9.53 43.32
CA THR A 56 8.09 8.56 44.46
C THR A 56 7.05 7.43 44.34
N LEU A 57 7.30 6.14 44.67
CA LEU A 57 8.47 5.27 44.94
C LEU A 57 7.93 3.81 45.07
N PHE A 58 8.81 2.80 44.96
CA PHE A 58 8.71 1.38 45.41
C PHE A 58 7.87 0.33 44.64
N MET A 59 8.55 -0.64 44.01
CA MET A 59 8.79 -1.99 44.58
C MET A 59 9.72 -2.81 43.68
N GLU A 60 10.90 -3.15 44.19
CA GLU A 60 11.80 -4.14 43.60
C GLU A 60 11.24 -5.55 43.83
N ARG A 61 10.92 -6.27 42.74
CA ARG A 61 10.86 -7.74 42.76
C ARG A 61 12.08 -8.28 42.03
N LYS A 62 12.95 -8.95 42.78
CA LYS A 62 13.96 -9.87 42.27
C LYS A 62 13.25 -10.98 41.48
N ILE A 63 13.32 -10.90 40.15
CA ILE A 63 13.05 -12.04 39.28
C ILE A 63 14.41 -12.66 38.96
N THR A 64 14.55 -13.91 39.35
CA THR A 64 15.66 -14.79 39.04
C THR A 64 15.87 -14.84 37.53
N THR A 65 17.05 -14.42 37.09
CA THR A 65 17.53 -14.47 35.72
C THR A 65 17.64 -15.91 35.24
N ALA A 66 16.57 -16.42 34.63
CA ALA A 66 16.71 -17.45 33.62
C ALA A 66 17.35 -16.78 32.39
N THR A 67 18.47 -17.32 31.94
CA THR A 67 19.15 -16.97 30.70
C THR A 67 18.19 -17.16 29.52
N VAL A 68 17.45 -16.09 29.20
CA VAL A 68 16.80 -15.93 27.91
C VAL A 68 17.94 -15.85 26.91
N ASN A 69 18.21 -16.96 26.23
CA ASN A 69 18.99 -16.92 25.00
C ASN A 69 18.36 -15.84 24.12
N GLU A 70 19.10 -14.74 23.91
CA GLU A 70 18.80 -13.72 22.91
C GLU A 70 18.71 -14.42 21.56
N SER A 71 17.51 -14.90 21.20
CA SER A 71 17.16 -15.10 19.81
C SER A 71 17.19 -13.70 19.20
N ARG A 72 18.36 -13.30 18.69
CA ARG A 72 18.51 -12.13 17.85
C ARG A 72 17.37 -12.18 16.85
N ASN A 73 16.48 -11.20 16.92
CA ASN A 73 15.41 -10.99 15.95
C ASN A 73 16.07 -10.92 14.57
N GLU A 74 16.09 -12.04 13.84
CA GLU A 74 16.54 -12.08 12.46
C GLU A 74 15.58 -11.20 11.67
N CYS A 75 15.96 -9.94 11.46
CA CYS A 75 15.20 -9.03 10.62
C CYS A 75 15.05 -9.67 9.24
N HIS A 76 13.84 -9.69 8.70
CA HIS A 76 13.55 -10.40 7.46
C HIS A 76 14.00 -9.58 6.24
N ILE A 77 15.04 -10.08 5.56
CA ILE A 77 15.69 -9.46 4.41
C ILE A 77 14.83 -9.67 3.17
N VAL A 78 14.22 -8.60 2.64
CA VAL A 78 13.75 -8.58 1.23
C VAL A 78 14.79 -7.94 0.31
N HIS A 79 15.57 -7.00 0.84
CA HIS A 79 16.68 -6.38 0.13
C HIS A 79 17.93 -6.56 1.00
N GLU A 80 19.04 -7.06 0.44
CA GLU A 80 20.31 -7.29 1.16
C GLU A 80 20.79 -6.07 1.96
N LYS A 81 20.30 -4.87 1.63
CA LYS A 81 20.62 -3.60 2.30
C LYS A 81 19.56 -3.08 3.27
N LEU A 82 18.37 -3.67 3.32
CA LEU A 82 17.26 -3.21 4.15
C LEU A 82 16.83 -4.32 5.11
N ASN A 83 17.69 -4.55 6.10
CA ASN A 83 17.48 -5.46 7.22
C ASN A 83 16.49 -4.85 8.23
N SER A 84 15.27 -4.58 7.77
CA SER A 84 14.33 -3.72 8.49
C SER A 84 13.36 -4.54 9.32
N CYS A 85 13.65 -4.62 10.62
CA CYS A 85 12.72 -5.06 11.67
C CYS A 85 11.49 -4.14 11.88
N ASN A 86 11.18 -3.25 10.92
CA ASN A 86 10.00 -2.37 11.02
C ASN A 86 8.73 -2.99 10.44
N LYS A 87 8.87 -4.05 9.64
CA LYS A 87 7.73 -4.80 9.10
C LYS A 87 7.13 -5.69 10.17
N LEU A 88 5.80 -5.71 10.26
CA LEU A 88 5.08 -6.68 11.08
C LEU A 88 4.95 -8.00 10.31
N PRO A 89 5.16 -9.17 10.96
CA PRO A 89 4.92 -10.46 10.34
C PRO A 89 3.42 -10.72 10.24
N ASN A 90 3.02 -11.88 9.70
CA ASN A 90 1.61 -12.22 9.47
C ASN A 90 0.77 -12.20 10.76
N PHE A 91 -0.31 -11.40 10.78
CA PHE A 91 -1.17 -11.22 11.95
C PHE A 91 -1.72 -12.53 12.54
N PHE A 92 -2.13 -13.46 11.68
CA PHE A 92 -2.77 -14.69 12.13
C PHE A 92 -1.76 -15.73 12.60
N LEU A 93 -0.56 -15.75 12.02
CA LEU A 93 0.45 -16.77 12.29
C LEU A 93 1.41 -16.38 13.43
N TYR A 94 1.49 -15.09 13.78
CA TYR A 94 2.37 -14.55 14.82
C TYR A 94 1.57 -13.84 15.91
N GLU A 95 1.00 -14.63 16.83
CA GLU A 95 0.06 -14.15 17.85
C GLU A 95 0.65 -13.10 18.80
N ASP A 96 1.90 -13.28 19.19
CA ASP A 96 2.67 -12.38 20.05
C ASP A 96 2.82 -10.97 19.44
N GLN A 97 2.78 -10.86 18.11
CA GLN A 97 2.96 -9.59 17.39
C GLN A 97 1.65 -8.84 17.12
N ARG A 98 0.47 -9.43 17.38
CA ARG A 98 -0.84 -8.85 17.03
C ARG A 98 -1.10 -7.48 17.65
N HIS A 99 -0.62 -7.26 18.87
CA HIS A 99 -0.85 -6.01 19.60
C HIS A 99 -0.22 -4.77 18.91
N HIS A 100 0.76 -4.96 18.02
CA HIS A 100 1.39 -3.87 17.27
C HIS A 100 0.54 -3.35 16.09
N PHE A 101 -0.46 -4.11 15.62
CA PHE A 101 -1.20 -3.78 14.40
C PHE A 101 -2.12 -2.57 14.53
N GLN A 102 -2.69 -2.33 15.71
CA GLN A 102 -3.65 -1.24 15.94
C GLN A 102 -3.04 0.16 15.73
N ASN A 103 -1.72 0.26 15.91
CA ASN A 103 -0.94 1.49 15.77
C ASN A 103 0.04 1.42 14.58
N ALA A 104 -0.07 0.42 13.72
CA ALA A 104 0.82 0.26 12.58
C ALA A 104 0.44 1.21 11.43
N ILE A 105 1.44 1.54 10.63
CA ILE A 105 1.25 2.16 9.32
C ILE A 105 0.79 1.07 8.37
N ILE A 106 -0.32 1.29 7.67
CA ILE A 106 -0.86 0.31 6.73
C ILE A 106 -0.27 0.56 5.35
N ASN A 107 0.45 -0.41 4.81
CA ASN A 107 1.02 -0.37 3.46
C ASN A 107 0.33 -1.43 2.60
N PHE A 108 -0.59 -0.98 1.74
CA PHE A 108 -1.23 -1.83 0.75
C PHE A 108 -0.37 -1.91 -0.52
N TRP A 109 0.32 -3.04 -0.71
CA TRP A 109 1.01 -3.35 -1.94
C TRP A 109 0.00 -3.73 -3.03
N HIS A 110 -0.24 -2.81 -3.95
CA HIS A 110 -1.21 -3.01 -5.03
C HIS A 110 -0.59 -3.84 -6.16
N LEU A 111 -0.86 -5.16 -6.14
CA LEU A 111 -0.55 -6.04 -7.26
C LEU A 111 -1.54 -5.82 -8.42
N GLN A 112 -1.01 -5.56 -9.62
CA GLN A 112 -1.83 -5.27 -10.78
C GLN A 112 -2.77 -6.44 -11.11
N LYS A 113 -4.05 -6.10 -11.28
CA LYS A 113 -5.15 -7.02 -11.67
C LYS A 113 -5.43 -8.15 -10.68
N ALA A 114 -5.03 -7.98 -9.42
CA ALA A 114 -5.42 -8.83 -8.28
C ALA A 114 -6.37 -8.07 -7.33
N SER A 115 -7.45 -7.50 -7.90
CA SER A 115 -8.47 -6.72 -7.17
C SER A 115 -7.99 -5.46 -6.43
N GLY A 116 -6.75 -5.00 -6.67
CA GLY A 116 -6.22 -3.91 -5.87
C GLY A 116 -6.81 -2.53 -6.14
N SER A 117 -7.42 -2.26 -7.31
CA SER A 117 -8.22 -1.04 -7.50
C SER A 117 -9.46 -1.04 -6.60
N THR A 118 -10.14 -2.18 -6.47
CA THR A 118 -11.30 -2.34 -5.58
C THR A 118 -10.91 -2.12 -4.13
N ILE A 119 -9.83 -2.75 -3.66
CA ILE A 119 -9.31 -2.57 -2.29
C ILE A 119 -8.83 -1.14 -2.06
N SER A 120 -8.21 -0.52 -3.06
CA SER A 120 -7.82 0.90 -3.00
C SER A 120 -9.02 1.81 -2.75
N HIS A 121 -10.09 1.67 -3.53
CA HIS A 121 -11.29 2.48 -3.38
C HIS A 121 -11.99 2.20 -2.05
N CYS A 122 -12.08 0.93 -1.67
CA CYS A 122 -12.56 0.49 -0.36
C CYS A 122 -11.83 1.20 0.80
N LEU A 123 -10.49 1.23 0.78
CA LEU A 123 -9.70 1.96 1.78
C LEU A 123 -9.99 3.46 1.77
N ILE A 124 -10.12 4.08 0.58
CA ILE A 124 -10.48 5.50 0.48
C ILE A 124 -11.82 5.76 1.17
N ASP A 125 -12.82 4.93 0.89
CA ASP A 125 -14.19 5.13 1.37
C ASP A 125 -14.30 4.87 2.87
N ILE A 126 -13.60 3.85 3.39
CA ILE A 126 -13.44 3.64 4.84
C ILE A 126 -12.84 4.88 5.50
N TYR A 127 -11.75 5.42 4.95
CA TYR A 127 -11.05 6.55 5.56
C TYR A 127 -11.88 7.82 5.52
N LYS A 128 -12.58 8.08 4.41
CA LYS A 128 -13.55 9.17 4.31
C LYS A 128 -14.66 9.02 5.33
N LYS A 129 -15.25 7.83 5.45
CA LYS A 129 -16.35 7.53 6.40
C LYS A 129 -15.92 7.76 7.85
N LEU A 130 -14.68 7.40 8.19
CA LEU A 130 -14.13 7.56 9.54
C LEU A 130 -13.51 8.95 9.80
N GLY A 131 -13.50 9.86 8.83
CA GLY A 131 -12.85 11.16 8.95
C GLY A 131 -11.32 11.06 9.14
N LEU A 132 -10.70 9.97 8.69
CA LEU A 132 -9.27 9.72 8.84
C LEU A 132 -8.48 10.34 7.67
N PRO A 133 -7.28 10.88 7.92
CA PRO A 133 -6.43 11.41 6.87
C PRO A 133 -5.93 10.26 5.98
N LEU A 134 -6.44 10.20 4.75
CA LEU A 134 -5.91 9.26 3.75
C LEU A 134 -4.52 9.74 3.30
N THR A 135 -3.50 8.92 3.52
CA THR A 135 -2.14 9.21 3.07
C THR A 135 -1.95 8.74 1.62
N ALA A 136 -0.98 9.36 0.94
CA ALA A 136 -0.86 9.45 -0.51
C ALA A 136 -1.09 8.14 -1.31
N HIS A 137 -1.64 8.29 -2.53
CA HIS A 137 -1.46 7.27 -3.57
C HIS A 137 0.05 7.19 -3.87
N GLY A 138 0.67 6.11 -3.43
CA GLY A 138 2.06 5.79 -3.68
C GLY A 138 2.25 5.46 -5.14
N GLU A 139 2.32 6.48 -5.99
CA GLU A 139 3.21 6.34 -7.13
C GLU A 139 4.61 6.32 -6.53
N TRP A 140 5.26 5.15 -6.52
CA TRP A 140 6.58 4.93 -5.92
C TRP A 140 7.71 5.59 -6.74
N SER A 141 7.45 6.82 -7.19
CA SER A 141 8.39 7.72 -7.83
C SER A 141 9.11 8.55 -6.77
N CYS A 142 10.22 9.16 -7.18
CA CYS A 142 10.95 10.10 -6.33
C CYS A 142 10.05 11.25 -5.85
N LYS A 143 9.11 11.69 -6.69
CA LYS A 143 8.10 12.70 -6.34
C LYS A 143 7.15 12.20 -5.25
N GLY A 144 6.72 10.93 -5.32
CA GLY A 144 5.91 10.30 -4.28
C GLY A 144 6.61 10.29 -2.92
N LYS A 145 7.88 9.84 -2.89
CA LYS A 145 8.68 9.80 -1.65
C LYS A 145 8.93 11.20 -1.08
N GLN A 146 9.24 12.19 -1.92
CA GLN A 146 9.39 13.58 -1.48
C GLN A 146 8.10 14.14 -0.89
N LYS A 147 6.95 13.85 -1.51
CA LYS A 147 5.63 14.19 -0.94
C LYS A 147 5.40 13.51 0.40
N MET A 148 5.85 12.27 0.60
CA MET A 148 5.75 11.60 1.90
C MET A 148 6.58 12.29 2.97
N LEU A 149 7.82 12.68 2.65
CA LEU A 149 8.68 13.45 3.57
C LEU A 149 8.04 14.80 3.94
N GLN A 150 7.49 15.51 2.97
CA GLN A 150 6.76 16.77 3.20
C GLN A 150 5.52 16.59 4.08
N ASN A 151 4.96 15.38 4.10
CA ASN A 151 3.77 14.99 4.84
C ASN A 151 4.10 14.07 6.03
N ALA A 152 5.35 14.11 6.52
CA ALA A 152 5.84 13.25 7.60
C ALA A 152 4.99 13.31 8.88
N TYR A 153 4.38 14.47 9.15
CA TYR A 153 3.53 14.68 10.32
C TYR A 153 2.32 13.74 10.39
N TYR A 154 1.73 13.35 9.24
CA TYR A 154 0.61 12.40 9.22
C TYR A 154 1.03 11.01 9.69
N TYR A 155 2.27 10.62 9.41
CA TYR A 155 2.82 9.33 9.85
C TYR A 155 3.11 9.34 11.35
N ASN A 156 3.40 10.50 11.93
CA ASN A 156 3.67 10.68 13.35
C ASN A 156 2.45 11.05 14.19
N THR A 157 1.26 11.16 13.58
CA THR A 157 0.04 11.51 14.32
C THR A 157 -0.29 10.42 15.34
N PRO A 158 -0.34 10.73 16.65
CA PRO A 158 -0.75 9.77 17.67
C PRO A 158 -2.14 9.25 17.37
N ASN A 159 -2.34 7.93 17.50
CA ASN A 159 -3.59 7.24 17.15
C ASN A 159 -4.02 7.35 15.67
N GLY A 160 -3.26 8.07 14.84
CA GLY A 160 -3.49 8.11 13.40
C GLY A 160 -3.16 6.75 12.79
N ARG A 161 -3.94 6.31 11.81
CA ARG A 161 -3.69 5.08 11.04
C ARG A 161 -3.30 5.46 9.62
N PRO A 162 -2.08 5.91 9.34
CA PRO A 162 -1.72 6.29 7.98
C PRO A 162 -1.79 5.07 7.06
N VAL A 163 -2.41 5.26 5.89
CA VAL A 163 -2.48 4.26 4.82
C VAL A 163 -1.66 4.76 3.65
N VAL A 164 -0.77 3.92 3.16
CA VAL A 164 -0.11 4.10 1.87
C VAL A 164 -0.53 2.95 0.96
N ARG A 165 -0.88 3.28 -0.28
CA ARG A 165 -1.34 2.30 -1.26
C ARG A 165 -0.77 2.62 -2.63
N GLY A 166 -0.37 1.61 -3.38
CA GLY A 166 0.06 1.83 -4.75
C GLY A 166 0.92 0.70 -5.32
N HIS A 167 1.27 0.87 -6.58
CA HIS A 167 2.20 -0.02 -7.25
C HIS A 167 3.62 0.26 -6.76
N GLY A 168 4.37 -0.78 -6.43
CA GLY A 168 5.76 -0.66 -5.99
C GLY A 168 5.94 -0.15 -4.56
N THR A 169 4.91 -0.19 -3.71
CA THR A 169 5.08 0.15 -2.28
C THR A 169 5.76 -0.95 -1.46
N LEU A 170 6.17 -2.05 -2.09
CA LEU A 170 7.02 -3.04 -1.45
C LEU A 170 8.39 -2.39 -1.13
N GLY A 171 8.87 -2.54 0.10
CA GLY A 171 10.07 -1.85 0.61
C GLY A 171 9.82 -0.44 1.18
N LEU A 172 8.61 0.11 1.06
CA LEU A 172 8.26 1.43 1.63
C LEU A 172 8.43 1.48 3.15
N CYS A 173 8.07 0.43 3.87
CA CYS A 173 8.21 0.39 5.33
C CYS A 173 9.64 0.68 5.81
N ASP A 174 10.62 0.32 4.99
CA ASP A 174 12.04 0.50 5.30
C ASP A 174 12.42 1.98 5.15
N PHE A 175 11.92 2.61 4.07
CA PHE A 175 12.05 4.05 3.87
C PHE A 175 11.36 4.87 4.98
N ILE A 176 10.16 4.47 5.39
CA ILE A 176 9.44 5.15 6.49
C ILE A 176 10.26 5.06 7.78
N LYS A 177 10.79 3.87 8.09
CA LYS A 177 11.63 3.67 9.27
C LYS A 177 12.83 4.61 9.26
N GLU A 178 13.55 4.61 8.15
CA GLU A 178 14.81 5.35 8.03
C GLU A 178 14.60 6.87 8.04
N LYS A 179 13.52 7.37 7.43
CA LYS A 179 13.39 8.80 7.11
C LYS A 179 12.24 9.53 7.80
N ILE A 180 11.26 8.82 8.37
CA ILE A 180 10.00 9.43 8.82
C ILE A 180 9.69 9.10 10.27
N THR A 181 9.64 7.82 10.64
CA THR A 181 9.15 7.38 11.97
C THR A 181 9.51 5.93 12.29
N ASP A 182 9.73 5.64 13.58
CA ASP A 182 9.97 4.29 14.11
C ASP A 182 8.70 3.44 14.27
N ARG A 183 7.54 3.97 13.88
CA ARG A 183 6.29 3.20 13.92
C ARG A 183 6.38 1.96 13.04
N LYS A 184 5.90 0.85 13.61
CA LYS A 184 5.75 -0.43 12.91
C LYS A 184 4.87 -0.26 11.68
N CYS A 185 5.18 -1.02 10.64
CA CYS A 185 4.54 -0.93 9.34
C CYS A 185 4.02 -2.30 8.94
N SER A 186 2.74 -2.37 8.62
CA SER A 186 2.04 -3.56 8.20
C SER A 186 1.92 -3.58 6.68
N VAL A 187 2.56 -4.54 6.02
CA VAL A 187 2.45 -4.70 4.56
C VAL A 187 1.41 -5.77 4.27
N PHE A 188 0.43 -5.44 3.44
CA PHE A 188 -0.50 -6.45 2.96
C PHE A 188 -0.70 -6.35 1.45
N THR A 189 -1.13 -7.46 0.86
CA THR A 189 -1.45 -7.55 -0.56
C THR A 189 -2.55 -8.57 -0.79
N VAL A 190 -3.11 -8.56 -1.99
CA VAL A 190 -4.03 -9.59 -2.47
C VAL A 190 -3.45 -10.20 -3.72
N PHE A 191 -3.33 -11.53 -3.71
CA PHE A 191 -2.88 -12.31 -4.83
C PHE A 191 -4.06 -12.76 -5.69
N ARG A 192 -3.75 -13.24 -6.88
CA ARG A 192 -4.67 -13.84 -7.85
C ARG A 192 -3.89 -14.89 -8.61
N ASP A 193 -4.56 -15.95 -9.06
CA ASP A 193 -3.99 -16.96 -9.94
C ASP A 193 -3.15 -16.27 -11.05
N PRO A 194 -1.86 -16.59 -11.19
CA PRO A 194 -0.96 -15.88 -12.09
C PRO A 194 -1.45 -15.82 -13.53
N TYR A 195 -2.01 -16.94 -14.02
CA TYR A 195 -2.55 -17.02 -15.37
C TYR A 195 -3.79 -16.15 -15.54
N ASP A 196 -4.76 -16.22 -14.62
CA ASP A 196 -5.93 -15.35 -14.64
C ASP A 196 -5.57 -13.86 -14.53
N ARG A 197 -4.55 -13.54 -13.72
CA ARG A 197 -4.01 -12.19 -13.56
C ARG A 197 -3.39 -11.69 -14.87
N LEU A 198 -2.54 -12.47 -15.51
CA LEU A 198 -1.89 -12.14 -16.78
C LEU A 198 -2.90 -11.93 -17.91
N VAL A 199 -3.86 -12.86 -18.06
CA VAL A 199 -4.97 -12.74 -19.01
C VAL A 199 -5.75 -11.46 -18.74
N SER A 200 -6.13 -11.21 -17.48
CA SER A 200 -6.85 -10.00 -17.10
C SER A 200 -6.07 -8.72 -17.39
N HIS A 201 -4.74 -8.76 -17.27
CA HIS A 201 -3.87 -7.62 -17.53
C HIS A 201 -3.71 -7.38 -19.03
N TYR A 202 -3.46 -8.43 -19.81
CA TYR A 202 -3.38 -8.35 -21.27
C TYR A 202 -4.62 -7.71 -21.88
N PHE A 203 -5.82 -8.21 -21.56
CA PHE A 203 -7.07 -7.67 -22.11
C PHE A 203 -7.34 -6.23 -21.64
N PHE A 204 -6.97 -5.89 -20.41
CA PHE A 204 -7.03 -4.50 -19.93
C PHE A 204 -6.11 -3.59 -20.74
N SER A 205 -4.84 -3.98 -20.91
CA SER A 205 -3.86 -3.21 -21.68
C SER A 205 -4.28 -3.03 -23.14
N ARG A 206 -4.82 -4.07 -23.78
CA ARG A 206 -5.37 -3.97 -25.15
C ARG A 206 -6.45 -2.91 -25.25
N GLN A 207 -7.34 -2.86 -24.27
CA GLN A 207 -8.45 -1.93 -24.32
C GLN A 207 -7.98 -0.49 -24.10
N ILE A 208 -7.08 -0.27 -23.14
CA ILE A 208 -6.47 1.03 -22.90
C ILE A 208 -5.77 1.55 -24.16
N GLU A 209 -5.04 0.68 -24.87
CA GLU A 209 -4.40 1.00 -26.14
C GLU A 209 -5.42 1.38 -27.22
N LYS A 210 -6.52 0.62 -27.35
CA LYS A 210 -7.63 0.97 -28.27
C LYS A 210 -8.22 2.34 -27.98
N LEU A 211 -8.33 2.71 -26.69
CA LEU A 211 -8.85 4.00 -26.25
C LEU A 211 -7.84 5.16 -26.44
N LYS A 212 -6.58 4.86 -26.83
CA LYS A 212 -5.48 5.83 -26.95
C LYS A 212 -5.35 6.72 -25.70
N ALA A 213 -5.57 6.15 -24.52
CA ALA A 213 -5.57 6.91 -23.28
C ALA A 213 -4.15 7.48 -23.01
N PRO A 214 -3.93 8.80 -23.05
CA PRO A 214 -2.59 9.39 -23.00
C PRO A 214 -1.82 9.10 -21.70
N SER A 215 -2.54 8.85 -20.61
CA SER A 215 -1.98 8.56 -19.28
C SER A 215 -1.50 7.12 -19.11
N HIS A 216 -1.77 6.26 -20.09
CA HIS A 216 -1.41 4.85 -20.04
C HIS A 216 -0.82 4.46 -21.39
N GLN A 217 0.40 4.93 -21.68
CA GLN A 217 1.21 4.34 -22.75
C GLN A 217 1.45 2.88 -22.36
N SER A 218 0.61 1.98 -22.89
CA SER A 218 0.81 0.57 -22.72
C SER A 218 2.02 0.20 -23.58
N ALA A 219 2.95 -0.61 -23.05
CA ALA A 219 4.02 -1.18 -23.88
C ALA A 219 3.47 -2.18 -24.93
N LEU A 220 2.16 -2.38 -24.97
CA LEU A 220 1.48 -3.34 -25.80
C LEU A 220 1.14 -2.72 -27.16
N LYS A 221 1.63 -3.34 -28.23
CA LYS A 221 1.20 -2.99 -29.59
C LYS A 221 -0.17 -3.63 -29.87
N LEU A 222 -1.08 -2.93 -30.56
CA LEU A 222 -2.46 -3.41 -30.83
C LEU A 222 -2.55 -4.84 -31.41
N ASN A 223 -1.55 -5.22 -32.21
CA ASN A 223 -1.47 -6.52 -32.90
C ASN A 223 -0.64 -7.58 -32.15
N GLN A 224 -0.13 -7.26 -30.97
CA GLN A 224 0.69 -8.18 -30.19
C GLN A 224 -0.18 -9.27 -29.55
N THR A 225 0.19 -10.53 -29.76
CA THR A 225 -0.43 -11.69 -29.11
C THR A 225 -0.17 -11.67 -27.59
N ILE A 226 -0.95 -12.45 -26.84
CA ILE A 226 -0.73 -12.54 -25.38
C ILE A 226 0.66 -13.08 -25.05
N LYS A 227 1.17 -14.05 -25.83
CA LYS A 227 2.49 -14.64 -25.61
C LYS A 227 3.62 -13.65 -25.85
N GLU A 228 3.58 -12.92 -26.97
CA GLU A 228 4.54 -11.86 -27.26
C GLU A 228 4.49 -10.75 -26.20
N TRP A 229 3.30 -10.42 -25.70
CA TRP A 229 3.16 -9.44 -24.63
C TRP A 229 3.79 -9.92 -23.32
N ILE A 230 3.53 -11.17 -22.91
CA ILE A 230 4.13 -11.74 -21.69
C ILE A 230 5.65 -11.79 -21.80
N ARG A 231 6.21 -12.18 -22.95
CA ARG A 231 7.66 -12.16 -23.19
C ARG A 231 8.27 -10.76 -22.99
N GLY A 232 7.56 -9.72 -23.43
CA GLY A 232 7.99 -8.33 -23.24
C GLY A 232 7.76 -7.77 -21.84
N SER A 233 6.67 -8.17 -21.17
CA SER A 233 6.31 -7.63 -19.86
C SER A 233 7.01 -8.33 -18.71
N GLY A 234 7.31 -9.62 -18.83
CA GLY A 234 7.81 -10.47 -17.75
C GLY A 234 6.86 -10.58 -16.55
N SER A 235 7.41 -10.99 -15.41
CA SER A 235 6.68 -11.10 -14.15
C SER A 235 6.55 -9.75 -13.43
N ALA A 236 5.31 -9.35 -13.13
CA ALA A 236 5.01 -8.14 -12.35
C ALA A 236 5.30 -8.33 -10.86
N VAL A 237 5.12 -9.53 -10.33
CA VAL A 237 5.50 -9.87 -8.95
C VAL A 237 7.02 -9.75 -8.81
N TRP A 238 7.77 -10.31 -9.75
CA TRP A 238 9.24 -10.23 -9.75
C TRP A 238 9.72 -8.80 -9.77
N GLN A 239 9.20 -7.98 -10.69
CA GLN A 239 9.54 -6.57 -10.77
C GLN A 239 9.33 -5.85 -9.43
N ALA A 240 8.26 -6.16 -8.69
CA ALA A 240 8.02 -5.55 -7.40
C ALA A 240 9.08 -5.90 -6.35
N PHE A 241 9.57 -7.14 -6.32
CA PHE A 241 10.62 -7.59 -5.40
C PHE A 241 12.03 -7.16 -5.85
N SER A 242 12.28 -7.13 -7.16
CA SER A 242 13.60 -6.79 -7.71
C SER A 242 13.86 -5.28 -7.78
N ASN A 243 12.84 -4.45 -7.62
CA ASN A 243 12.99 -3.00 -7.73
C ASN A 243 13.79 -2.43 -6.54
N GLU A 244 15.09 -2.22 -6.74
CA GLU A 244 15.92 -1.46 -5.83
C GLU A 244 15.87 0.05 -6.12
N TRP A 245 15.80 0.85 -5.06
CA TRP A 245 15.86 2.30 -5.16
C TRP A 245 17.00 2.82 -4.30
N LYS A 246 17.84 3.69 -4.87
CA LYS A 246 18.87 4.40 -4.12
C LYS A 246 18.55 5.88 -4.06
N PHE A 247 18.64 6.44 -2.86
CA PHE A 247 18.71 7.88 -2.65
C PHE A 247 20.18 8.27 -2.69
N GLU A 248 20.56 9.07 -3.68
CA GLU A 248 21.90 9.62 -3.77
C GLU A 248 21.82 11.07 -3.27
N ARG A 249 22.69 11.43 -2.31
CA ARG A 249 22.91 12.85 -2.00
C ARG A 249 23.58 13.48 -3.21
N ILE A 250 22.97 14.53 -3.76
CA ILE A 250 23.60 15.38 -4.77
C ILE A 250 24.34 16.52 -4.08
N ASN A 251 25.34 17.08 -4.78
CA ASN A 251 25.99 18.32 -4.37
C ASN A 251 24.89 19.36 -4.07
N ASP A 252 25.01 20.08 -2.95
CA ASP A 252 24.01 20.97 -2.32
C ASP A 252 23.17 20.35 -1.18
N GLY A 253 23.44 19.11 -0.77
CA GLY A 253 22.72 18.46 0.35
C GLY A 253 21.27 18.08 0.02
N LYS A 254 20.84 18.28 -1.24
CA LYS A 254 19.57 17.76 -1.74
C LYS A 254 19.71 16.25 -1.97
N GLU A 255 18.66 15.49 -1.71
CA GLU A 255 18.61 14.08 -2.09
C GLU A 255 17.94 13.95 -3.46
N LYS A 256 18.62 13.33 -4.43
CA LYS A 256 18.01 12.92 -5.69
C LYS A 256 17.77 11.43 -5.62
N CYS A 257 16.50 11.04 -5.65
CA CYS A 257 16.17 9.63 -5.82
C CYS A 257 16.52 9.23 -7.26
N LYS A 258 17.28 8.14 -7.39
CA LYS A 258 17.65 7.54 -8.66
C LYS A 258 17.05 6.15 -8.69
N GLY A 259 16.06 5.96 -9.56
CA GLY A 259 15.56 4.62 -9.83
C GLY A 259 16.67 3.82 -10.48
N LEU A 260 17.18 2.82 -9.76
CA LEU A 260 17.98 1.79 -10.41
C LEU A 260 16.99 0.81 -11.00
N GLN A 261 16.59 1.01 -12.26
CA GLN A 261 16.02 -0.08 -13.05
C GLN A 261 17.13 -1.10 -13.38
N HIS A 262 17.78 -1.64 -12.36
CA HIS A 262 18.92 -2.55 -12.51
C HIS A 262 18.51 -3.83 -13.25
N PHE A 263 17.24 -4.22 -13.14
CA PHE A 263 16.72 -5.46 -13.72
C PHE A 263 15.92 -5.29 -15.01
N ALA A 264 15.72 -4.07 -15.49
CA ALA A 264 15.03 -3.84 -16.77
C ALA A 264 15.90 -4.21 -17.99
N VAL A 265 17.22 -4.40 -17.80
CA VAL A 265 18.20 -4.49 -18.91
C VAL A 265 18.84 -5.87 -19.06
N MET A 266 18.80 -6.75 -18.05
CA MET A 266 19.41 -8.10 -18.16
C MET A 266 18.50 -9.06 -18.91
N SER A 267 19.03 -10.02 -19.66
CA SER A 267 18.23 -11.10 -20.27
C SER A 267 17.62 -12.02 -19.19
N ILE A 268 16.57 -12.80 -19.51
CA ILE A 268 15.96 -13.75 -18.55
C ILE A 268 16.95 -14.86 -18.18
N GLU A 269 17.83 -15.22 -19.10
CA GLU A 269 18.81 -16.28 -18.99
C GLU A 269 19.94 -15.91 -18.01
N GLU A 270 20.42 -14.66 -18.05
CA GLU A 270 21.43 -14.14 -17.11
C GLU A 270 20.88 -13.98 -15.69
N ARG A 271 19.56 -13.91 -15.56
CA ARG A 271 18.85 -13.67 -14.30
C ARG A 271 18.65 -14.94 -13.47
N TRP A 272 18.41 -16.10 -14.09
CA TRP A 272 17.83 -17.27 -13.42
C TRP A 272 18.65 -17.87 -12.24
N PRO A 273 19.98 -18.03 -12.32
CA PRO A 273 20.73 -18.72 -11.26
C PRO A 273 20.86 -17.96 -9.94
N SER A 274 21.02 -16.63 -9.96
CA SER A 274 21.06 -15.82 -8.73
C SER A 274 19.66 -15.58 -8.15
N ILE A 275 18.66 -15.59 -9.03
CA ILE A 275 17.25 -15.51 -8.70
C ILE A 275 16.84 -16.72 -7.85
N ASP A 276 17.14 -17.95 -8.26
CA ASP A 276 16.58 -19.16 -7.65
C ASP A 276 16.74 -19.26 -6.12
N LYS A 277 17.94 -18.93 -5.59
CA LYS A 277 18.17 -18.91 -4.14
C LYS A 277 17.38 -17.81 -3.44
N HIS A 278 17.46 -16.58 -3.96
CA HIS A 278 16.78 -15.43 -3.35
C HIS A 278 15.24 -15.57 -3.42
N LEU A 279 14.72 -16.12 -4.52
CA LEU A 279 13.30 -16.43 -4.67
C LEU A 279 12.84 -17.46 -3.63
N THR A 280 13.61 -18.53 -3.49
CA THR A 280 13.31 -19.58 -2.54
C THR A 280 13.27 -19.01 -1.13
N ASP A 281 14.19 -18.12 -0.78
CA ASP A 281 14.25 -17.48 0.54
C ASP A 281 13.08 -16.51 0.76
N ILE A 282 12.74 -15.66 -0.21
CA ILE A 282 11.58 -14.75 -0.13
C ILE A 282 10.29 -15.56 0.00
N SER A 283 10.09 -16.57 -0.84
CA SER A 283 8.88 -17.39 -0.81
C SER A 283 8.75 -18.11 0.53
N LYS A 284 9.82 -18.77 1.01
CA LYS A 284 9.82 -19.46 2.30
C LYS A 284 9.50 -18.56 3.50
N ASN A 285 9.79 -17.26 3.41
CA ASN A 285 9.56 -16.29 4.48
C ASN A 285 8.48 -15.26 4.14
N LEU A 286 7.60 -15.57 3.18
CA LEU A 286 6.61 -14.61 2.69
C LEU A 286 5.65 -14.12 3.78
N ASP A 287 5.30 -14.99 4.73
CA ASP A 287 4.51 -14.70 5.92
C ASP A 287 5.23 -13.75 6.91
N LYS A 288 6.55 -13.67 6.85
CA LYS A 288 7.34 -12.73 7.65
C LYS A 288 7.49 -11.37 6.98
N HIS A 289 7.34 -11.33 5.66
CA HIS A 289 7.41 -10.11 4.86
C HIS A 289 6.05 -9.43 4.67
N LEU A 290 4.97 -10.20 4.69
CA LEU A 290 3.60 -9.73 4.49
C LEU A 290 2.77 -10.00 5.75
N SER A 291 2.36 -8.90 6.39
CA SER A 291 1.52 -8.89 7.58
C SER A 291 0.12 -9.47 7.35
N PHE A 292 -0.35 -9.44 6.10
CA PHE A 292 -1.56 -10.12 5.68
C PHE A 292 -1.48 -10.45 4.19
N ILE A 293 -1.95 -11.64 3.83
CA ILE A 293 -2.13 -12.09 2.45
C ILE A 293 -3.61 -12.37 2.26
N GLY A 294 -4.20 -11.84 1.19
CA GLY A 294 -5.54 -12.21 0.72
C GLY A 294 -5.51 -12.84 -0.67
N LEU A 295 -6.63 -13.42 -1.08
CA LEU A 295 -6.82 -14.01 -2.42
C LEU A 295 -8.02 -13.36 -3.12
N THR A 296 -7.86 -13.09 -4.41
CA THR A 296 -8.94 -12.55 -5.25
C THR A 296 -10.09 -13.54 -5.37
N GLU A 297 -9.79 -14.84 -5.39
CA GLU A 297 -10.73 -15.94 -5.50
C GLU A 297 -11.63 -16.09 -4.25
N ASP A 298 -11.19 -15.55 -3.10
CA ASP A 298 -11.93 -15.58 -1.83
C ASP A 298 -11.95 -14.18 -1.19
N LEU A 299 -12.40 -13.19 -1.97
CA LEU A 299 -12.34 -11.78 -1.59
C LEU A 299 -13.23 -11.43 -0.39
N GLN A 300 -14.38 -12.11 -0.25
CA GLN A 300 -15.29 -11.89 0.89
C GLN A 300 -14.65 -12.34 2.21
N THR A 301 -14.00 -13.50 2.23
CA THR A 301 -13.22 -13.92 3.41
C THR A 301 -12.05 -12.97 3.65
N THR A 302 -11.38 -12.52 2.58
CA THR A 302 -10.31 -11.53 2.65
C THR A 302 -10.75 -10.25 3.36
N TYR A 303 -11.94 -9.69 3.05
CA TYR A 303 -12.45 -8.51 3.74
C TYR A 303 -12.71 -8.73 5.23
N ARG A 304 -13.35 -9.85 5.59
CA ARG A 304 -13.59 -10.20 7.00
C ARG A 304 -12.30 -10.31 7.80
N MET A 305 -11.27 -10.90 7.19
CA MET A 305 -9.98 -11.03 7.85
C MET A 305 -9.22 -9.70 7.94
N LEU A 306 -9.30 -8.84 6.91
CA LEU A 306 -8.74 -7.48 6.98
C LEU A 306 -9.39 -6.64 8.08
N GLU A 307 -10.70 -6.78 8.27
CA GLU A 307 -11.44 -6.14 9.35
C GLU A 307 -10.93 -6.58 10.73
N GLU A 308 -10.67 -7.87 10.92
CA GLU A 308 -10.06 -8.39 12.15
C GLU A 308 -8.63 -7.87 12.36
N VAL A 309 -7.81 -7.80 11.29
CA VAL A 309 -6.41 -7.36 11.38
C VAL A 309 -6.32 -5.88 11.76
N TYR A 310 -7.12 -5.02 11.13
CA TYR A 310 -6.96 -3.56 11.24
C TYR A 310 -8.05 -2.87 12.06
N GLY A 311 -9.11 -3.58 12.46
CA GLY A 311 -10.28 -2.97 13.12
C GLY A 311 -10.90 -1.87 12.27
N LEU A 312 -10.98 -2.08 10.96
CA LEU A 312 -11.57 -1.17 9.98
C LEU A 312 -12.75 -1.85 9.30
N PRO A 313 -13.86 -1.14 8.99
CA PRO A 313 -15.11 -1.74 8.51
C PRO A 313 -15.03 -2.17 7.02
N PHE A 314 -14.16 -3.13 6.70
CA PHE A 314 -13.98 -3.64 5.34
C PHE A 314 -15.24 -4.34 4.82
N VAL A 315 -15.92 -5.13 5.65
CA VAL A 315 -17.11 -5.86 5.20
C VAL A 315 -18.23 -4.87 4.91
N GLU A 316 -18.51 -3.98 5.86
CA GLU A 316 -19.61 -3.01 5.74
C GLU A 316 -19.45 -2.08 4.52
N VAL A 317 -18.22 -1.62 4.25
CA VAL A 317 -17.98 -0.63 3.19
C VAL A 317 -17.74 -1.29 1.82
N CYS A 318 -17.18 -2.50 1.78
CA CYS A 318 -16.56 -3.02 0.57
C CYS A 318 -17.21 -4.29 -0.01
N SER A 319 -18.14 -4.93 0.71
CA SER A 319 -18.78 -6.17 0.25
C SER A 319 -19.56 -5.99 -1.06
N ASP A 320 -20.16 -4.81 -1.26
CA ASP A 320 -21.00 -4.48 -2.42
C ASP A 320 -20.25 -3.73 -3.52
N MET A 321 -18.93 -3.56 -3.37
CA MET A 321 -18.11 -2.84 -4.34
C MET A 321 -17.88 -3.68 -5.61
N HIS A 322 -18.81 -3.59 -6.55
CA HIS A 322 -18.68 -4.18 -7.90
C HIS A 322 -17.84 -3.34 -8.86
N VAL A 323 -16.93 -2.50 -8.34
CA VAL A 323 -16.38 -1.33 -9.07
C VAL A 323 -15.74 -1.68 -10.42
N TRP A 324 -15.35 -2.92 -10.67
CA TRP A 324 -14.75 -3.32 -11.95
C TRP A 324 -15.05 -4.76 -12.38
N GLN A 325 -16.31 -5.22 -12.26
CA GLN A 325 -16.76 -6.38 -13.05
C GLN A 325 -16.80 -6.01 -14.54
N GLY A 326 -15.62 -5.88 -15.16
CA GLY A 326 -15.48 -5.93 -16.60
C GLY A 326 -16.36 -4.98 -17.42
N SER A 327 -16.60 -3.74 -16.99
CA SER A 327 -17.30 -2.69 -17.78
C SER A 327 -16.52 -2.26 -19.04
N TYR A 328 -15.66 -3.14 -19.50
CA TYR A 328 -14.63 -2.98 -20.48
C TYR A 328 -15.11 -3.74 -21.71
N GLU A 329 -15.86 -3.00 -22.55
CA GLU A 329 -16.56 -3.40 -23.77
C GLU A 329 -18.02 -3.88 -23.58
N HIS A 330 -18.92 -3.36 -24.42
CA HIS A 330 -20.29 -3.88 -24.62
C HIS A 330 -20.30 -5.22 -25.39
N THR A 331 -19.18 -5.94 -25.43
CA THR A 331 -19.12 -7.27 -26.04
C THR A 331 -19.89 -8.24 -25.16
N ASN A 332 -20.51 -9.24 -25.80
CA ASN A 332 -21.26 -10.27 -25.11
C ASN A 332 -20.36 -10.92 -24.04
N ALA A 333 -20.76 -10.86 -22.76
CA ALA A 333 -19.97 -11.37 -21.63
C ALA A 333 -19.52 -12.82 -21.84
N THR A 334 -20.36 -13.63 -22.50
CA THR A 334 -20.05 -15.02 -22.86
C THR A 334 -18.87 -15.10 -23.82
N GLN A 335 -18.82 -14.25 -24.84
CA GLN A 335 -17.72 -14.22 -25.82
C GLN A 335 -16.42 -13.76 -25.15
N GLN A 336 -16.48 -12.75 -24.28
CA GLN A 336 -15.29 -12.29 -23.56
C GLN A 336 -14.75 -13.36 -22.60
N SER A 337 -15.63 -14.10 -21.93
CA SER A 337 -15.26 -15.23 -21.08
C SER A 337 -14.57 -16.34 -21.89
N ALA A 338 -15.13 -16.72 -23.04
CA ALA A 338 -14.54 -17.71 -23.94
C ALA A 338 -13.14 -17.30 -24.44
N LEU A 339 -12.96 -16.03 -24.83
CA LEU A 339 -11.66 -15.50 -25.25
C LEU A 339 -10.63 -15.53 -24.13
N LYS A 340 -11.02 -15.17 -22.90
CA LYS A 340 -10.13 -15.22 -21.73
C LYS A 340 -9.74 -16.66 -21.40
N MET A 341 -10.67 -17.61 -21.46
CA MET A 341 -10.38 -19.03 -21.23
C MET A 341 -9.45 -19.60 -22.30
N ALA A 342 -9.66 -19.26 -23.58
CA ALA A 342 -8.79 -19.68 -24.67
C ALA A 342 -7.36 -19.12 -24.49
N ALA A 343 -7.24 -17.82 -24.18
CA ALA A 343 -5.96 -17.18 -23.91
C ALA A 343 -5.25 -17.80 -22.69
N LYS A 344 -5.99 -18.12 -21.62
CA LYS A 344 -5.46 -18.81 -20.44
C LYS A 344 -4.86 -20.16 -20.82
N ARG A 345 -5.62 -20.98 -21.57
CA ARG A 345 -5.16 -22.29 -22.03
C ARG A 345 -3.90 -22.17 -22.88
N GLU A 346 -3.88 -21.23 -23.83
CA GLU A 346 -2.75 -20.98 -24.72
C GLU A 346 -1.45 -20.71 -23.93
N ILE A 347 -1.50 -19.87 -22.89
CA ILE A 347 -0.32 -19.54 -22.08
C ILE A 347 0.04 -20.62 -21.04
N MET A 348 -0.92 -21.45 -20.64
CA MET A 348 -0.68 -22.60 -19.76
C MET A 348 -0.02 -23.76 -20.51
N GLU A 349 -0.24 -23.88 -21.82
CA GLU A 349 0.34 -24.94 -22.66
C GLU A 349 1.72 -24.58 -23.21
N ASP A 350 2.15 -23.32 -23.11
CA ASP A 350 3.44 -22.83 -23.62
C ASP A 350 4.56 -22.97 -22.55
N PRO A 351 5.55 -23.87 -22.73
CA PRO A 351 6.60 -24.12 -21.74
C PRO A 351 7.53 -22.92 -21.51
N GLU A 352 7.69 -22.05 -22.51
CA GLU A 352 8.50 -20.84 -22.39
C GLU A 352 7.80 -19.85 -21.48
N ILE A 353 6.49 -19.65 -21.67
CA ILE A 353 5.68 -18.79 -20.80
C ILE A 353 5.68 -19.32 -19.36
N GLN A 354 5.47 -20.63 -19.17
CA GLN A 354 5.54 -21.25 -17.85
C GLN A 354 6.85 -20.91 -17.13
N ARG A 355 7.99 -21.00 -17.82
CA ARG A 355 9.31 -20.62 -17.28
C ARG A 355 9.39 -19.14 -16.93
N LEU A 356 8.91 -18.26 -17.82
CA LEU A 356 8.96 -16.80 -17.61
C LEU A 356 8.17 -16.33 -16.39
N ILE A 357 7.10 -17.03 -16.05
CA ILE A 357 6.20 -16.66 -14.96
C ILE A 357 6.33 -17.57 -13.73
N GLN A 358 7.27 -18.51 -13.74
CA GLN A 358 7.44 -19.50 -12.66
C GLN A 358 7.57 -18.84 -11.28
N PHE A 359 8.21 -17.66 -11.18
CA PHE A 359 8.23 -16.91 -9.92
C PHE A 359 6.83 -16.50 -9.44
N GLU A 360 5.95 -16.05 -10.32
CA GLU A 360 4.57 -15.71 -9.94
C GLU A 360 3.82 -16.93 -9.45
N VAL A 361 4.03 -18.09 -10.09
CA VAL A 361 3.43 -19.36 -9.69
C VAL A 361 3.88 -19.76 -8.30
N LEU A 362 5.19 -19.81 -8.05
CA LEU A 362 5.74 -20.17 -6.73
C LEU A 362 5.27 -19.23 -5.62
N MET A 363 5.22 -17.92 -5.91
CA MET A 363 4.73 -16.93 -4.94
C MET A 363 3.23 -17.08 -4.68
N TYR A 364 2.43 -17.37 -5.72
CA TYR A 364 1.00 -17.60 -5.56
C TYR A 364 0.71 -18.87 -4.76
N GLU A 365 1.37 -19.98 -5.07
CA GLU A 365 1.22 -21.25 -4.34
C GLU A 365 1.52 -21.06 -2.85
N LYS A 366 2.61 -20.34 -2.54
CA LYS A 366 2.96 -20.04 -1.16
C LYS A 366 1.97 -19.07 -0.50
N ALA A 367 1.52 -18.05 -1.21
CA ALA A 367 0.48 -17.14 -0.73
C ALA A 367 -0.83 -17.89 -0.44
N GLU A 368 -1.20 -18.86 -1.27
CA GLU A 368 -2.38 -19.70 -1.10
C GLU A 368 -2.26 -20.60 0.15
N GLU A 369 -1.09 -21.23 0.35
CA GLU A 369 -0.77 -22.01 1.56
C GLU A 369 -0.93 -21.15 2.83
N ILE A 370 -0.32 -19.96 2.83
CA ILE A 370 -0.39 -19.00 3.95
C ILE A 370 -1.83 -18.56 4.16
N PHE A 371 -2.58 -18.20 3.11
CA PHE A 371 -3.98 -17.78 3.22
C PHE A 371 -4.86 -18.88 3.85
N LYS A 372 -4.69 -20.14 3.42
CA LYS A 372 -5.39 -21.30 4.03
C LYS A 372 -5.06 -21.42 5.52
N ALA A 373 -3.80 -21.21 5.91
CA ALA A 373 -3.39 -21.21 7.31
C ALA A 373 -4.02 -20.05 8.11
N GLN A 374 -3.96 -18.83 7.59
CA GLN A 374 -4.60 -17.65 8.19
C GLN A 374 -6.10 -17.88 8.39
N LYS A 375 -6.79 -18.41 7.38
CA LYS A 375 -8.24 -18.69 7.41
C LYS A 375 -8.59 -19.68 8.52
N ARG A 376 -7.79 -20.73 8.74
CA ARG A 376 -8.00 -21.69 9.85
C ARG A 376 -7.89 -21.01 11.21
N VAL A 377 -6.91 -20.13 11.42
CA VAL A 377 -6.76 -19.38 12.68
C VAL A 377 -7.94 -18.42 12.86
N PHE A 378 -8.30 -17.67 11.82
CA PHE A 378 -9.44 -16.76 11.84
C PHE A 378 -10.75 -17.47 12.23
N LEU A 379 -11.03 -18.63 11.62
CA LEU A 379 -12.23 -19.42 11.93
C LEU A 379 -12.26 -19.90 13.39
N LYS A 380 -11.10 -20.23 13.98
CA LYS A 380 -11.00 -20.54 15.42
C LYS A 380 -11.27 -19.31 16.28
N MET A 381 -10.69 -18.16 15.94
CA MET A 381 -10.89 -16.91 16.69
C MET A 381 -12.36 -16.49 16.75
N ILE A 382 -13.08 -16.56 15.62
CA ILE A 382 -14.52 -16.24 15.60
C ILE A 382 -15.36 -17.30 16.30
N GLY A 383 -14.93 -18.57 16.27
CA GLY A 383 -15.61 -19.67 16.95
C GLY A 383 -15.57 -19.51 18.48
N SER A 384 -14.44 -19.09 19.03
CA SER A 384 -14.27 -18.86 20.48
C SER A 384 -15.01 -17.63 21.03
N ARG A 385 -15.56 -16.77 20.17
CA ARG A 385 -16.36 -15.59 20.57
C ARG A 385 -17.86 -15.90 20.68
N ARG A 386 -18.29 -17.07 20.20
CA ARG A 386 -19.66 -17.57 20.32
C ARG A 386 -19.74 -18.49 21.52
#